data_AF-A0A3D3GAH8-F1
#
_entry.id   AF-A0A3D3GAH8-F1
#
_cell.length_a   1.000
_cell.length_b   1.000
_cell.length_c   1.000
_cell.angle_alpha   90.00
_cell.angle_beta   90.00
_cell.angle_gamma   90.00
#
_symmetry.space_group_name_H-M   'P 1'
#
loop_
_entity.id
_entity.type
_entity.pdbx_description
1 polymer ?
#
loop_
_entity_poly.entity_id
_entity_poly.type
_entity_poly.pdbx_seq_one_letter_code
_entity_poly.pdbx_strand_id
1 'polypeptide(L)' 'MAIDWTKLYQKYKGKWLVLKADEKTVVVSGKAASEVFQLALKKGYTKPILTYVPQKLLTLVGRSV' A
#
# COMPACT_ATOMS: atom_id res chain seq x y z
N MET A 1 1.77 -1.89 -19.34
CA MET A 1 3.03 -1.67 -18.61
C MET A 1 2.85 -2.17 -17.19
N ALA A 2 3.74 -3.02 -16.68
CA ALA A 2 3.68 -3.48 -15.30
C ALA A 2 4.35 -2.45 -14.37
N ILE A 3 3.73 -2.15 -13.24
CA ILE A 3 4.36 -1.34 -12.20
C ILE A 3 5.22 -2.30 -11.37
N ASP A 4 6.50 -2.01 -11.20
CA ASP A 4 7.37 -2.79 -10.32
C ASP A 4 7.17 -2.35 -8.86
N TRP A 5 6.46 -3.19 -8.09
CA TRP A 5 6.18 -2.96 -6.67
C TRP A 5 7.25 -3.58 -5.76
N THR A 6 8.29 -4.22 -6.28
CA THR A 6 9.29 -4.96 -5.49
C THR A 6 9.97 -4.07 -4.46
N LYS A 7 10.40 -2.88 -4.86
CA LYS A 7 11.07 -1.91 -3.98
C LYS A 7 10.12 -1.38 -2.90
N LEU A 8 8.86 -1.14 -3.27
CA LEU A 8 7.82 -0.64 -2.38
C LEU A 8 7.46 -1.71 -1.34
N TYR A 9 7.30 -2.96 -1.79
CA TYR A 9 7.09 -4.11 -0.93
C TYR A 9 8.23 -4.27 0.08
N GLN A 10 9.50 -4.25 -0.35
CA GLN A 10 10.64 -4.38 0.55
C GLN A 10 10.67 -3.29 1.64
N LYS A 11 10.33 -2.04 1.29
CA LYS A 11 10.40 -0.90 2.22
C LYS A 11 9.21 -0.83 3.19
N TYR A 12 8.04 -1.28 2.77
CA TYR A 12 6.77 -1.08 3.47
C TYR A 12 6.04 -2.36 3.88
N LYS A 13 6.67 -3.52 3.73
CA LYS A 13 6.16 -4.83 4.17
C LYS A 13 5.55 -4.77 5.59
N GLY A 14 4.29 -5.17 5.72
CA GLY A 14 3.55 -5.16 6.98
C GLY A 14 3.06 -3.78 7.43
N LYS A 15 2.96 -2.81 6.51
CA LYS A 15 2.48 -1.44 6.80
C LYS A 15 1.30 -1.08 5.92
N TRP A 16 0.50 -0.15 6.44
CA TRP A 16 -0.51 0.59 5.69
C TRP A 16 0.14 1.77 4.99
N LEU A 17 -0.24 1.98 3.74
CA LEU A 17 0.23 3.04 2.87
C LEU A 17 -0.95 3.81 2.32
N VAL A 18 -0.75 5.11 2.13
CA VAL A 18 -1.58 5.90 1.24
C VAL A 18 -0.77 6.24 0.00
N LEU A 19 -1.30 5.81 -1.14
CA LEU A 19 -0.79 6.14 -2.45
C LEU A 19 -1.56 7.34 -3.02
N LYS A 20 -0.88 8.13 -3.85
CA LYS A 20 -1.56 9.09 -4.73
C LYS A 20 -2.27 8.34 -5.86
N ALA A 21 -3.05 9.08 -6.65
CA ALA A 21 -3.72 8.58 -7.85
C ALA A 21 -2.76 8.02 -8.92
N ASP A 22 -1.45 8.24 -8.78
CA ASP A 22 -0.42 7.65 -9.64
C ASP A 22 -0.03 6.22 -9.24
N GLU A 23 -0.60 5.69 -8.16
CA GLU A 23 -0.37 4.34 -7.59
C GLU A 23 1.10 4.01 -7.28
N LYS A 24 1.99 5.01 -7.33
CA LYS A 24 3.44 4.86 -7.17
C LYS A 24 3.98 5.71 -6.05
N THR A 25 3.37 6.87 -5.80
CA THR A 25 3.86 7.82 -4.81
C THR A 25 3.23 7.56 -3.45
N VAL A 26 4.03 7.09 -2.50
CA VAL A 26 3.64 6.94 -1.09
C VAL A 26 3.63 8.30 -0.41
N VAL A 27 2.48 8.69 0.14
CA VAL A 27 2.27 9.96 0.85
C VAL A 27 2.45 9.80 2.36
N VAL A 28 1.92 8.70 2.88
CA VAL A 28 1.93 8.35 4.30
C VAL A 28 2.10 6.84 4.43
N SER A 29 2.85 6.41 5.44
CA SER A 29 3.00 5.00 5.81
C SER A 29 2.91 4.84 7.32
N GLY A 30 2.30 3.75 7.80
CA GLY A 30 2.15 3.48 9.23
C GLY A 30 1.68 2.07 9.52
N LYS A 31 1.51 1.73 10.80
CA LYS A 31 1.07 0.40 11.24
C LYS A 31 -0.46 0.27 11.32
N ALA A 32 -1.18 1.38 11.44
CA ALA A 32 -2.63 1.41 11.56
C ALA A 32 -3.29 2.10 10.35
N ALA A 33 -4.32 1.46 9.78
CA ALA A 33 -5.10 1.99 8.67
C ALA A 33 -5.68 3.37 8.98
N SER A 34 -6.37 3.50 10.12
CA SER A 34 -7.07 4.72 10.52
C SER A 34 -6.12 5.91 10.71
N GLU A 35 -4.96 5.70 11.33
CA GLU A 35 -3.96 6.75 11.52
C GLU A 35 -3.41 7.23 10.19
N VAL A 36 -3.05 6.31 9.31
CA VAL A 36 -2.50 6.60 7.98
C VAL A 36 -3.53 7.35 7.11
N PHE A 37 -4.78 6.94 7.18
CA PHE A 37 -5.88 7.59 6.47
C PHE A 37 -6.15 9.01 6.98
N GLN A 38 -6.23 9.20 8.30
CA GLN A 38 -6.41 10.52 8.91
C GLN A 38 -5.25 11.46 8.61
N LEU A 39 -4.01 10.96 8.64
CA LEU A 39 -2.83 11.73 8.25
C LEU A 39 -2.87 12.15 6.78
N ALA A 40 -3.36 11.28 5.89
CA ALA A 40 -3.53 11.63 4.48
C ALA A 40 -4.61 12.70 4.26
N LEU A 41 -5.74 12.61 4.96
CA LEU A 41 -6.78 13.64 4.93
C LEU A 41 -6.25 14.98 5.46
N LYS A 42 -5.52 14.97 6.58
CA LYS A 42 -4.87 16.18 7.14
C LYS A 42 -3.86 16.82 6.20
N LYS A 43 -3.21 16.02 5.35
CA LYS A 43 -2.30 16.52 4.31
C LYS A 43 -3.03 17.08 3.07
N GLY A 44 -4.36 17.09 3.05
CA GLY A 44 -5.16 17.65 1.95
C GLY A 44 -5.46 16.68 0.81
N TYR A 45 -5.25 15.37 1.02
CA TYR A 45 -5.60 14.37 0.00
C TYR A 45 -7.07 13.97 0.13
N THR A 46 -7.91 14.38 -0.81
CA THR A 46 -9.37 14.17 -0.80
C THR A 46 -9.80 12.76 -1.19
N LYS A 47 -8.99 12.04 -1.99
CA LYS A 47 -9.22 10.63 -2.37
C LYS A 47 -7.95 9.80 -2.19
N PRO A 48 -7.52 9.54 -0.95
CA PRO A 48 -6.32 8.76 -0.69
C PRO A 48 -6.57 7.27 -0.98
N ILE A 49 -5.66 6.62 -1.73
CA ILE A 49 -5.73 5.18 -1.99
C ILE A 49 -5.06 4.46 -0.83
N LEU A 50 -5.86 3.92 0.08
CA LEU A 50 -5.36 3.14 1.22
C LEU A 50 -5.00 1.73 0.78
N THR A 51 -3.74 1.34 0.99
CA THR A 51 -3.20 0.05 0.56
C THR A 51 -2.47 -0.61 1.72
N TYR A 52 -2.81 -1.86 2.04
CA TYR A 52 -2.06 -2.67 2.98
C TYR A 52 -1.02 -3.50 2.25
N VAL A 53 0.24 -3.40 2.67
CA VAL A 53 1.31 -4.25 2.14
C VAL A 53 1.44 -5.47 3.05
N PRO A 54 1.12 -6.68 2.56
CA PRO A 54 1.15 -7.88 3.40
C PRO A 54 2.56 -8.19 3.89
N GLN A 55 2.67 -8.71 5.11
CA GLN A 55 3.96 -9.14 5.65
C GLN A 55 4.44 -10.47 5.05
N LYS A 56 3.57 -11.26 4.44
CA LYS A 56 3.95 -12.48 3.74
C LYS A 56 3.21 -12.52 2.42
N LEU A 57 3.96 -12.77 1.34
CA LEU A 57 3.36 -13.11 0.06
C LEU A 57 3.05 -14.60 0.12
N LEU A 58 1.79 -14.92 0.44
CA LEU A 58 1.29 -16.28 0.33
C LEU A 58 0.91 -16.50 -1.13
N THR A 59 1.80 -17.14 -1.89
CA THR A 59 1.54 -17.52 -3.27
C THR A 59 0.59 -18.70 -3.29
N LEU A 60 -0.65 -18.47 -3.74
CA LEU A 60 -1.60 -19.53 -4.01
C LEU A 60 -1.42 -19.99 -5.46
N VAL A 61 -0.96 -21.22 -5.64
CA VAL A 61 -0.90 -21.88 -6.95
C VAL A 61 -2.06 -22.87 -7.01
N GLY A 62 -3.14 -22.47 -7.67
CA GLY A 62 -4.25 -23.38 -7.96
C GLY A 62 -3.82 -24.36 -9.03
N ARG A 63 -3.57 -25.62 -8.67
CA ARG A 63 -3.49 -26.71 -9.63
C ARG A 63 -4.91 -27.23 -9.85
N SER A 64 -5.56 -26.81 -10.93
CA SER A 64 -6.72 -27.55 -11.43
C SER A 64 -6.18 -28.85 -12.02
N VAL A 65 -6.45 -29.96 -11.35
CA VAL A 65 -6.27 -31.32 -11.88
C VAL A 65 -7.57 -31.77 -12.53
#